data_AF-A0A969VRW9-F1
#
_entry.id   AF-A0A969VRW9-F1
#
_cell.length_a   1.000
_cell.length_b   1.000
_cell.length_c   1.000
_cell.angle_alpha   90.00
_cell.angle_beta   90.00
_cell.angle_gamma   90.00
#
_symmetry.space_group_name_H-M   'P 1'
#
loop_
_entity.id
_entity.type
_entity.pdbx_description
1 polymer ?
#
loop_
_entity_poly.entity_id
_entity_poly.type
_entity_poly.pdbx_seq_one_letter_code
_entity_poly.pdbx_strand_id
1 'polypeptide(L)'
;MLTSIDEIAEGGRGLKLMWQIADELSYTRTADDRNCLFVSKNYESESLAPLQNIKQASALNELMKVLNRWDWLDETEQQEELEESPIEKISREFNTDVKVLSDVLKWFDKLESLSIPNDVWLVCQLALAEGFTNAVRHAHKYLPRETPIQLEATVFEGRLEIRIWDCGKPFDFQAKLNEITESERKKYAVIEDLSDGSSLQKLPKNYRDRCLLVAG
;
A
#
# COMPACT_ATOMS: atom_id res chain seq x y z
N MET A 1 14.61 -28.16 -29.10
CA MET A 1 15.49 -27.41 -28.18
C MET A 1 14.91 -26.02 -28.05
N LEU A 2 14.14 -25.77 -27.00
CA LEU A 2 13.79 -24.47 -26.39
C LEU A 2 13.21 -24.86 -25.03
N THR A 3 14.09 -24.98 -24.05
CA THR A 3 13.74 -25.36 -22.68
C THR A 3 12.92 -24.24 -22.06
N SER A 4 11.78 -24.64 -21.54
CA SER A 4 10.79 -23.93 -20.71
C SER A 4 11.43 -23.24 -19.49
N ILE A 5 12.03 -22.08 -19.73
CA ILE A 5 12.55 -21.18 -18.68
C ILE A 5 11.60 -19.98 -18.47
N ASP A 6 10.63 -19.76 -19.38
CA ASP A 6 9.63 -18.68 -19.27
C ASP A 6 8.40 -19.04 -18.39
N GLU A 7 8.36 -20.24 -17.82
CA GLU A 7 7.30 -20.71 -16.92
C GLU A 7 7.77 -20.84 -15.46
N ILE A 8 8.80 -20.11 -15.06
CA ILE A 8 9.04 -19.88 -13.64
C ILE A 8 7.87 -19.02 -13.15
N ALA A 9 7.16 -19.47 -12.12
CA ALA A 9 6.02 -18.80 -11.51
C ALA A 9 6.37 -17.37 -11.06
N GLU A 10 6.32 -16.40 -11.97
CA GLU A 10 6.54 -14.98 -11.70
C GLU A 10 5.27 -14.30 -11.18
N GLY A 11 4.09 -14.85 -11.47
CA GLY A 11 2.76 -14.24 -11.29
C GLY A 11 2.28 -13.98 -9.85
N GLY A 12 3.18 -13.88 -8.88
CA GLY A 12 2.85 -13.53 -7.49
C GLY A 12 3.95 -12.84 -6.70
N ARG A 13 5.18 -12.72 -7.25
CA ARG A 13 6.31 -12.12 -6.51
C ARG A 13 6.12 -10.63 -6.27
N GLY A 14 5.72 -9.88 -7.30
CA GLY A 14 5.45 -8.45 -7.18
C GLY A 14 4.31 -8.16 -6.21
N LEU A 15 3.23 -8.96 -6.27
CA LEU A 15 2.11 -8.81 -5.34
C LEU A 15 2.49 -9.14 -3.90
N LYS A 16 3.28 -10.21 -3.69
CA LYS A 16 3.85 -10.55 -2.39
C LYS A 16 4.67 -9.38 -1.84
N LEU A 17 5.56 -8.82 -2.66
CA LEU A 17 6.42 -7.71 -2.26
C LEU A 17 5.58 -6.52 -1.81
N MET A 18 4.63 -6.08 -2.65
CA MET A 18 3.73 -4.97 -2.31
C MET A 18 2.96 -5.24 -1.01
N TRP A 19 2.48 -6.47 -0.81
CA TRP A 19 1.76 -6.85 0.41
C TRP A 19 2.62 -6.81 1.67
N GLN A 20 3.94 -7.01 1.56
CA GLN A 20 4.87 -6.94 2.68
C GLN A 20 5.26 -5.50 3.06
N ILE A 21 5.33 -4.60 2.08
CA ILE A 21 5.84 -3.22 2.28
C ILE A 21 4.74 -2.21 2.57
N ALA A 22 3.56 -2.37 1.95
CA ALA A 22 2.47 -1.42 2.06
C ALA A 22 1.76 -1.57 3.40
N ASP A 23 1.23 -0.48 3.97
CA ASP A 23 0.39 -0.49 5.16
C ASP A 23 -1.08 -0.80 4.80
N GLU A 24 -1.50 -0.42 3.60
CA GLU A 24 -2.73 -0.89 2.97
C GLU A 24 -2.47 -1.32 1.52
N LEU A 25 -3.11 -2.41 1.11
CA LEU A 25 -3.05 -2.91 -0.26
C LEU A 25 -4.40 -3.51 -0.63
N SER A 26 -5.02 -3.03 -1.70
CA SER A 26 -6.29 -3.57 -2.19
C SER A 26 -6.34 -3.59 -3.72
N TYR A 27 -7.20 -4.46 -4.26
CA TYR A 27 -7.49 -4.51 -5.68
C TYR A 27 -9.01 -4.60 -5.85
N THR A 28 -9.61 -3.55 -6.41
CA THR A 28 -11.07 -3.41 -6.46
C THR A 28 -11.54 -3.12 -7.87
N ARG A 29 -12.66 -3.72 -8.25
CA ARG A 29 -13.36 -3.37 -9.49
C ARG A 29 -14.11 -2.06 -9.28
N THR A 30 -13.87 -1.06 -10.12
CA THR A 30 -14.52 0.25 -10.05
C THR A 30 -15.81 0.29 -10.88
N ALA A 31 -16.64 1.31 -10.63
CA ALA A 31 -17.94 1.47 -11.28
C ALA A 31 -17.85 1.69 -12.80
N ASP A 32 -16.69 2.12 -13.31
CA ASP A 32 -16.39 2.34 -14.71
C ASP A 32 -15.66 1.15 -15.37
N ASP A 33 -15.80 -0.05 -14.80
CA ASP A 33 -15.27 -1.30 -15.35
C ASP A 33 -13.74 -1.40 -15.45
N ARG A 34 -13.03 -0.58 -14.67
CA ARG A 34 -11.59 -0.72 -14.45
C ARG A 34 -11.32 -1.49 -13.16
N ASN A 35 -10.10 -1.98 -13.01
CA ASN A 35 -9.62 -2.51 -11.74
C ASN A 35 -8.60 -1.53 -11.18
N CYS A 36 -8.69 -1.23 -9.89
CA CYS A 36 -7.80 -0.32 -9.19
C CYS A 36 -6.94 -1.10 -8.20
N LEU A 37 -5.64 -1.14 -8.43
CA LEU A 37 -4.66 -1.52 -7.41
C LEU A 37 -4.34 -0.28 -6.58
N PHE A 38 -4.63 -0.35 -5.29
CA PHE A 38 -4.34 0.70 -4.30
C PHE A 38 -3.23 0.25 -3.37
N VAL A 39 -2.23 1.12 -3.16
CA VAL A 39 -1.12 0.93 -2.23
C VAL A 39 -1.03 2.17 -1.35
N SER A 40 -1.00 1.99 -0.03
CA SER A 40 -0.77 3.07 0.93
C SER A 40 0.41 2.76 1.83
N LYS A 41 1.23 3.78 2.12
CA LYS A 41 2.33 3.71 3.07
C LYS A 41 2.32 4.92 4.00
N ASN A 42 2.26 4.66 5.30
CA ASN A 42 2.33 5.66 6.35
C ASN A 42 3.80 5.96 6.70
N TYR A 43 4.06 7.19 7.12
CA TYR A 43 5.36 7.67 7.53
C TYR A 43 5.23 8.78 8.58
N GLU A 44 6.28 9.01 9.36
CA GLU A 44 6.32 10.16 10.25
C GLU A 44 6.67 11.40 9.44
N SER A 45 5.77 12.38 9.39
CA SER A 45 6.05 13.69 8.81
C SER A 45 6.97 14.47 9.76
N GLU A 46 8.08 15.01 9.26
CA GLU A 46 8.89 15.99 9.99
C GLU A 46 8.11 17.32 10.07
N SER A 47 7.05 17.35 10.88
CA SER A 47 6.43 18.60 11.27
C SER A 47 7.47 19.45 12.00
N LEU A 48 7.64 20.72 11.59
CA LEU A 48 8.43 21.68 12.34
C LEU A 48 7.93 21.69 13.80
N ALA A 49 8.73 21.18 14.74
CA ALA A 49 8.41 21.22 16.15
C ALA A 49 7.98 22.66 16.54
N PRO A 50 6.80 22.87 17.14
CA PRO A 50 6.39 24.19 17.58
C PRO A 50 7.35 24.71 18.65
N LEU A 51 8.05 25.82 18.35
CA LEU A 51 8.67 26.64 19.39
C LEU A 51 7.57 27.18 20.31
N GLN A 52 7.25 26.51 21.41
CA GLN A 52 6.45 27.10 22.50
C GLN A 52 6.95 26.71 23.89
N ASN A 53 7.81 27.59 24.40
CA ASN A 53 8.03 27.81 25.82
C ASN A 53 7.20 29.04 26.21
N ILE A 54 6.08 28.90 26.93
CA ILE A 54 5.50 29.88 27.89
C ILE A 54 4.58 29.11 28.85
N LYS A 55 4.88 29.21 30.15
CA LYS A 55 4.14 28.65 31.29
C LYS A 55 2.83 29.43 31.52
N GLN A 56 1.66 28.89 31.18
CA GLN A 56 0.37 29.24 31.84
C GLN A 56 -0.89 28.40 31.44
N ALA A 57 -0.78 27.33 30.64
CA ALA A 57 -1.95 26.61 30.13
C ALA A 57 -2.41 25.37 30.95
N SER A 58 -1.82 25.09 32.12
CA SER A 58 -2.10 23.86 32.88
C SER A 58 -3.47 23.83 33.55
N ALA A 59 -3.90 24.93 34.18
CA ALA A 59 -5.12 24.94 34.98
C ALA A 59 -6.41 24.95 34.14
N LEU A 60 -6.40 25.65 33.00
CA LEU A 60 -7.54 25.71 32.09
C LEU A 60 -7.78 24.37 31.38
N ASN A 61 -6.71 23.64 31.05
CA ASN A 61 -6.83 22.32 30.43
C ASN A 61 -7.40 21.25 31.36
N GLU A 62 -7.22 21.37 32.68
CA GLU A 62 -7.85 20.46 33.65
C GLU A 62 -9.34 20.77 33.84
N LEU A 63 -9.72 22.05 33.88
CA LEU A 63 -11.12 22.46 34.00
C LEU A 63 -11.94 22.07 32.76
N MET A 64 -11.36 22.18 31.56
CA MET A 64 -12.04 21.75 30.32
C MET A 64 -12.24 20.22 30.25
N LYS A 65 -11.40 19.42 30.92
CA LYS A 65 -11.57 17.96 31.02
C LYS A 65 -12.68 17.55 31.97
N VAL A 66 -12.95 18.35 33.01
CA VAL A 66 -14.00 18.06 34.00
C VAL A 66 -15.39 18.36 33.44
N LEU A 67 -15.52 19.46 32.68
CA LEU A 67 -16.80 19.87 32.10
C LEU A 67 -17.25 18.97 30.95
N ASN A 68 -16.33 18.37 30.18
CA ASN A 68 -16.63 17.47 29.07
C ASN A 68 -17.02 16.03 29.49
N ARG A 69 -17.29 15.78 30.78
CA ARG A 69 -17.60 14.43 31.28
C ARG A 69 -19.09 14.11 31.30
N TRP A 70 -19.97 15.10 31.12
CA TRP A 70 -21.42 14.95 31.30
C TRP A 70 -22.17 15.41 30.04
N ASP A 71 -22.06 14.60 28.99
CA ASP A 71 -23.10 14.42 27.97
C ASP A 71 -22.73 13.19 27.14
N TRP A 72 -23.23 12.03 27.56
CA TRP A 72 -23.33 10.87 26.69
C TRP A 72 -24.54 10.05 27.12
N LEU A 73 -25.56 10.02 26.27
CA LEU A 73 -26.53 8.95 26.02
C LEU A 73 -27.57 9.51 25.03
N ASP A 74 -27.30 9.45 23.73
CA ASP A 74 -27.95 8.49 22.81
C ASP A 74 -27.60 8.80 21.34
N GLU A 75 -27.27 7.73 20.61
CA GLU A 75 -27.46 7.56 19.16
C GLU A 75 -26.79 8.53 18.18
N THR A 76 -25.53 8.22 17.82
CA THR A 76 -25.10 7.76 16.48
C THR A 76 -23.62 8.10 16.29
N GLU A 77 -22.76 7.09 16.38
CA GLU A 77 -21.37 7.18 15.94
C GLU A 77 -21.35 7.29 14.41
N GLN A 78 -21.53 8.49 13.89
CA GLN A 78 -20.98 8.87 12.60
C GLN A 78 -19.61 9.46 12.91
N GLN A 79 -18.59 8.61 12.87
CA GLN A 79 -17.21 9.08 12.76
C GLN A 79 -17.11 9.83 11.42
N GLU A 80 -17.22 11.15 11.45
CA GLU A 80 -16.75 12.01 10.37
C GLU A 80 -15.25 11.75 10.23
N GLU A 81 -14.86 10.96 9.20
CA GLU A 81 -13.51 10.98 8.66
C GLU A 81 -13.20 12.45 8.34
N LEU A 82 -12.33 13.06 9.15
CA LEU A 82 -11.71 14.32 8.77
C LEU A 82 -11.01 14.06 7.42
N GLU A 83 -11.60 14.52 6.32
CA GLU A 83 -11.00 14.45 4.98
C GLU A 83 -9.67 15.23 5.03
N GLU A 84 -8.58 14.52 5.31
CA GLU A 84 -7.24 15.08 5.27
C GLU A 84 -7.00 15.70 3.89
N SER A 85 -6.65 16.98 3.84
CA SER A 85 -6.34 17.63 2.56
C SER A 85 -5.00 17.10 2.03
N PRO A 86 -4.91 16.65 0.78
CA PRO A 86 -3.64 16.21 0.22
C PRO A 86 -2.66 17.39 0.09
N ILE A 87 -1.39 17.15 0.43
CA ILE A 87 -0.28 18.09 0.21
C ILE A 87 -0.04 18.26 -1.29
N GLU A 88 -0.03 17.14 -2.02
CA GLU A 88 0.13 17.13 -3.46
C GLU A 88 -0.58 15.90 -4.04
N LYS A 89 -1.17 16.07 -5.23
CA LYS A 89 -1.80 14.99 -5.97
C LYS A 89 -1.44 15.09 -7.44
N ILE A 90 -0.79 14.05 -7.97
CA ILE A 90 -0.45 13.94 -9.39
C ILE A 90 -1.16 12.75 -10.02
N SER A 91 -1.58 12.92 -11.26
CA SER A 91 -2.30 11.89 -12.02
C SER A 91 -1.89 11.92 -13.49
N ARG A 92 -1.66 10.75 -14.10
CA ARG A 92 -1.26 10.63 -15.51
C ARG A 92 -1.54 9.24 -16.10
N GLU A 93 -1.90 9.20 -17.38
CA GLU A 93 -2.00 7.96 -18.16
C GLU A 93 -0.69 7.61 -18.87
N PHE A 94 -0.41 6.31 -18.92
CA PHE A 94 0.70 5.72 -19.65
C PHE A 94 0.22 4.54 -20.49
N ASN A 95 0.84 4.35 -21.65
CA ASN A 95 0.61 3.18 -22.49
C ASN A 95 1.06 1.90 -21.77
N THR A 96 0.37 0.78 -22.01
CA THR A 96 0.73 -0.54 -21.48
C THR A 96 1.99 -1.15 -22.13
N ASP A 97 3.13 -0.50 -21.94
CA ASP A 97 4.45 -0.95 -22.42
C ASP A 97 5.49 -0.84 -21.29
N VAL A 98 6.18 -1.94 -20.98
CA VAL A 98 7.24 -1.93 -19.94
C VAL A 98 8.35 -0.93 -20.27
N LYS A 99 8.54 -0.57 -21.54
CA LYS A 99 9.53 0.43 -21.96
C LYS A 99 9.27 1.83 -21.39
N VAL A 100 8.01 2.16 -21.08
CA VAL A 100 7.67 3.46 -20.50
C VAL A 100 7.85 3.51 -18.98
N LEU A 101 8.27 2.41 -18.33
CA LEU A 101 8.52 2.38 -16.89
C LEU A 101 9.50 3.47 -16.44
N SER A 102 10.54 3.76 -17.23
CA SER A 102 11.47 4.85 -16.92
C SER A 102 10.79 6.23 -16.90
N ASP A 103 9.75 6.44 -17.70
CA ASP A 103 9.01 7.70 -17.74
C ASP A 103 7.93 7.76 -16.66
N VAL A 104 7.40 6.60 -16.25
CA VAL A 104 6.55 6.45 -15.05
C VAL A 104 7.33 6.87 -13.80
N LEU A 105 8.54 6.34 -13.60
CA LEU A 105 9.37 6.69 -12.44
C LEU A 105 9.77 8.17 -12.44
N LYS A 106 10.22 8.72 -13.59
CA LYS A 106 10.48 10.17 -13.72
C LYS A 106 9.25 11.04 -13.44
N TRP A 107 8.05 10.56 -13.77
CA TRP A 107 6.81 11.27 -13.47
C TRP A 107 6.52 11.26 -11.96
N PHE A 108 6.81 10.15 -11.29
CA PHE A 108 6.66 10.00 -9.85
C PHE A 108 7.65 10.89 -9.09
N ASP A 109 8.91 11.02 -9.56
CA ASP A 109 9.97 11.86 -8.97
C ASP A 109 9.59 13.34 -8.75
N LYS A 110 8.50 13.82 -9.36
CA LYS A 110 7.92 15.14 -9.05
C LYS A 110 7.53 15.31 -7.58
N LEU A 111 7.30 14.20 -6.86
CA LEU A 111 6.92 14.18 -5.45
C LEU A 111 8.13 14.06 -4.50
N GLU A 112 9.33 13.81 -5.00
CA GLU A 112 10.53 13.52 -4.18
C GLU A 112 10.84 14.65 -3.18
N SER A 113 10.52 15.90 -3.52
CA SER A 113 10.79 17.07 -2.68
C SER A 113 9.83 17.25 -1.50
N LEU A 114 8.81 16.41 -1.33
CA LEU A 114 7.72 16.60 -0.36
C LEU A 114 8.02 16.06 1.05
N SER A 115 9.27 16.15 1.50
CA SER A 115 9.74 15.68 2.83
C SER A 115 9.34 14.24 3.15
N ILE A 116 9.24 13.38 2.13
CA ILE A 116 8.96 11.95 2.31
C ILE A 116 10.27 11.27 2.75
N PRO A 117 10.27 10.47 3.83
CA PRO A 117 11.44 9.71 4.23
C PRO A 117 11.97 8.81 3.10
N ASN A 118 13.29 8.74 2.93
CA ASN A 118 13.91 8.03 1.80
C ASN A 118 13.55 6.54 1.74
N ASP A 119 13.39 5.88 2.89
CA ASP A 119 12.99 4.47 2.95
C ASP A 119 11.57 4.27 2.44
N VAL A 120 10.65 5.16 2.83
CA VAL A 120 9.25 5.20 2.36
C VAL A 120 9.20 5.48 0.86
N TRP A 121 10.00 6.45 0.40
CA TRP A 121 10.11 6.80 -1.01
C TRP A 121 10.56 5.60 -1.86
N LEU A 122 11.63 4.92 -1.46
CA LEU A 122 12.18 3.77 -2.19
C LEU A 122 11.19 2.59 -2.25
N VAL A 123 10.50 2.28 -1.15
CA VAL A 123 9.50 1.20 -1.16
C VAL A 123 8.30 1.56 -2.03
N CYS A 124 7.87 2.81 -2.04
CA CYS A 124 6.76 3.27 -2.88
C CYS A 124 7.13 3.31 -4.37
N GLN A 125 8.36 3.71 -4.73
CA GLN A 125 8.87 3.57 -6.10
C GLN A 125 8.88 2.10 -6.56
N LEU A 126 9.29 1.18 -5.68
CA LEU A 126 9.27 -0.24 -5.97
C LEU A 126 7.83 -0.77 -6.14
N ALA A 127 6.90 -0.38 -5.26
CA ALA A 127 5.49 -0.74 -5.39
C ALA A 127 4.89 -0.21 -6.70
N LEU A 128 5.20 1.03 -7.09
CA LEU A 128 4.77 1.59 -8.37
C LEU A 128 5.29 0.79 -9.56
N ALA A 129 6.58 0.45 -9.55
CA ALA A 129 7.20 -0.34 -10.63
C ALA A 129 6.59 -1.75 -10.74
N GLU A 130 6.43 -2.45 -9.61
CA GLU A 130 5.81 -3.78 -9.56
C GLU A 130 4.34 -3.73 -9.97
N GLY A 131 3.58 -2.76 -9.47
CA GLY A 131 2.16 -2.58 -9.81
C GLY A 131 1.95 -2.24 -11.29
N PHE A 132 2.74 -1.31 -11.84
CA PHE A 132 2.67 -0.96 -13.26
C PHE A 132 3.06 -2.14 -14.15
N THR A 133 4.16 -2.83 -13.85
CA THR A 133 4.60 -3.98 -14.63
C THR A 133 3.64 -5.16 -14.52
N ASN A 134 2.97 -5.34 -13.38
CA ASN A 134 1.89 -6.32 -13.24
C ASN A 134 0.69 -5.99 -14.14
N ALA A 135 0.28 -4.72 -14.19
CA ALA A 135 -0.78 -4.28 -15.10
C ALA A 135 -0.39 -4.60 -16.56
N VAL A 136 0.83 -4.25 -16.99
CA VAL A 136 1.31 -4.51 -18.35
C VAL A 136 1.42 -6.01 -18.68
N ARG A 137 2.06 -6.78 -17.80
CA ARG A 137 2.41 -8.19 -18.08
C ARG A 137 1.27 -9.16 -17.85
N HIS A 138 0.36 -8.84 -16.94
CA HIS A 138 -0.72 -9.73 -16.52
C HIS A 138 -2.09 -9.20 -16.93
N ALA A 139 -2.48 -8.02 -16.46
CA ALA A 139 -3.83 -7.49 -16.72
C ALA A 139 -4.05 -7.19 -18.21
N HIS A 140 -3.05 -6.61 -18.87
CA HIS A 140 -3.10 -6.16 -20.26
C HIS A 140 -2.36 -7.09 -21.22
N LYS A 141 -2.01 -8.32 -20.80
CA LYS A 141 -1.20 -9.29 -21.56
C LYS A 141 -1.64 -9.48 -23.02
N TYR A 142 -2.94 -9.35 -23.28
CA TYR A 142 -3.57 -9.55 -24.58
C TYR A 142 -4.28 -8.30 -25.13
N LEU A 143 -4.01 -7.13 -24.55
CA LEU A 143 -4.57 -5.85 -24.99
C LEU A 143 -3.56 -5.07 -25.88
N PRO A 144 -4.03 -4.13 -26.72
CA PRO A 144 -3.16 -3.26 -27.51
C PRO A 144 -2.20 -2.47 -26.63
N ARG A 145 -0.99 -2.14 -27.13
CA ARG A 145 0.01 -1.38 -26.35
C ARG A 145 -0.43 0.04 -26.03
N GLU A 146 -1.35 0.57 -26.82
CA GLU A 146 -1.97 1.87 -26.67
C GLU A 146 -3.04 1.88 -25.56
N THR A 147 -3.37 0.72 -24.98
CA THR A 147 -4.31 0.65 -23.85
C THR A 147 -3.75 1.45 -22.68
N PRO A 148 -4.52 2.39 -22.13
CA PRO A 148 -4.05 3.25 -21.05
C PRO A 148 -4.02 2.50 -19.72
N ILE A 149 -2.97 2.75 -18.94
CA ILE A 149 -2.88 2.51 -17.50
C ILE A 149 -2.87 3.89 -16.85
N GLN A 150 -3.90 4.19 -16.06
CA GLN A 150 -3.96 5.43 -15.31
C GLN A 150 -3.19 5.25 -14.01
N LEU A 151 -2.35 6.22 -13.66
CA LEU A 151 -1.62 6.27 -12.41
C LEU A 151 -2.01 7.52 -11.63
N GLU A 152 -2.11 7.40 -10.32
CA GLU A 152 -2.29 8.53 -9.40
C GLU A 152 -1.39 8.31 -8.19
N ALA A 153 -0.76 9.38 -7.73
CA ALA A 153 -0.04 9.41 -6.48
C ALA A 153 -0.49 10.62 -5.67
N THR A 154 -0.79 10.39 -4.39
CA THR A 154 -1.28 11.42 -3.47
C THR A 154 -0.44 11.41 -2.20
N VAL A 155 0.06 12.57 -1.81
CA VAL A 155 0.86 12.76 -0.60
C VAL A 155 0.02 13.52 0.42
N PHE A 156 -0.08 12.98 1.62
CA PHE A 156 -0.72 13.57 2.79
C PHE A 156 0.32 13.83 3.87
N GLU A 157 -0.06 14.47 4.98
CA GLU A 157 0.80 14.57 6.15
C GLU A 157 0.97 13.17 6.78
N GLY A 158 2.10 12.52 6.49
CA GLY A 158 2.45 11.22 7.06
C GLY A 158 1.89 10.00 6.29
N ARG A 159 1.46 10.17 5.04
CA ARG A 159 0.98 9.06 4.20
C ARG A 159 1.21 9.33 2.72
N LEU A 160 1.65 8.31 1.99
CA LEU A 160 1.75 8.30 0.53
C LEU A 160 0.84 7.21 -0.02
N GLU A 161 -0.02 7.59 -0.96
CA GLU A 161 -0.95 6.71 -1.65
C GLU A 161 -0.60 6.60 -3.14
N ILE A 162 -0.70 5.39 -3.69
CA ILE A 162 -0.56 5.10 -5.12
C ILE A 162 -1.78 4.33 -5.58
N ARG A 163 -2.36 4.76 -6.71
CA ARG A 163 -3.43 4.04 -7.41
C ARG A 163 -3.01 3.75 -8.84
N ILE A 164 -3.28 2.52 -9.29
CA ILE A 164 -2.97 2.02 -10.63
C ILE A 164 -4.26 1.42 -11.18
N TRP A 165 -4.82 2.04 -12.21
CA TRP A 165 -6.02 1.51 -12.87
C TRP A 165 -5.66 0.79 -14.15
N ASP A 166 -6.13 -0.45 -14.25
CA ASP A 166 -6.02 -1.30 -15.43
C ASP A 166 -7.42 -1.67 -15.96
N CYS A 167 -7.54 -1.84 -17.28
CA CYS A 167 -8.76 -2.36 -17.93
C CYS A 167 -8.71 -3.88 -18.20
N GLY A 168 -7.90 -4.63 -17.45
CA GLY A 168 -7.79 -6.08 -17.61
C GLY A 168 -9.00 -6.83 -17.05
N LYS A 169 -8.94 -8.16 -17.13
CA LYS A 169 -9.93 -9.01 -16.45
C LYS A 169 -9.68 -8.95 -14.94
N PRO A 170 -10.73 -8.76 -14.11
CA PRO A 170 -10.57 -8.83 -12.67
C PRO A 170 -10.16 -10.25 -12.27
N PHE A 171 -9.49 -10.36 -11.14
CA PHE A 171 -9.19 -11.64 -10.50
C PHE A 171 -9.51 -11.56 -9.01
N ASP A 172 -9.64 -12.72 -8.37
CA ASP A 172 -9.86 -12.78 -6.92
C ASP A 172 -8.56 -12.43 -6.19
N PHE A 173 -8.50 -11.19 -5.73
CA PHE A 173 -7.34 -10.63 -5.05
C PHE A 173 -7.07 -11.31 -3.71
N GLN A 174 -8.13 -11.57 -2.93
CA GLN A 174 -8.00 -12.17 -1.61
C GLN A 174 -7.54 -13.62 -1.72
N ALA A 175 -8.10 -14.38 -2.66
CA ALA A 175 -7.63 -15.73 -2.95
C ALA A 175 -6.13 -15.73 -3.33
N LYS A 176 -5.68 -14.74 -4.11
CA LYS A 176 -4.26 -14.62 -4.47
C LYS A 176 -3.36 -14.30 -3.27
N LEU A 177 -3.78 -13.41 -2.37
CA LEU A 177 -3.05 -13.12 -1.14
C LEU A 177 -3.00 -14.33 -0.20
N ASN A 178 -4.07 -15.11 -0.13
CA ASN A 178 -4.13 -16.34 0.66
C ASN A 178 -3.14 -17.38 0.11
N GLU A 179 -3.13 -17.58 -1.21
CA GLU A 179 -2.17 -18.47 -1.89
C GLU A 179 -0.72 -18.08 -1.58
N ILE A 180 -0.40 -16.78 -1.68
CA ILE A 180 0.93 -16.25 -1.35
C ILE A 180 1.26 -16.55 0.12
N THR A 181 0.36 -16.23 1.03
CA THR A 181 0.54 -16.43 2.48
C THR A 181 0.73 -17.91 2.85
N GLU A 182 -0.05 -18.81 2.26
CA GLU A 182 0.09 -20.25 2.46
C GLU A 182 1.39 -20.80 1.90
N SER A 183 1.82 -20.34 0.73
CA SER A 183 3.09 -20.76 0.12
C SER A 183 4.28 -20.40 1.02
N GLU A 184 4.24 -19.25 1.69
CA GLU A 184 5.25 -18.82 2.65
C GLU A 184 5.19 -19.63 3.94
N ARG A 185 3.99 -19.83 4.51
CA ARG A 185 3.84 -20.69 5.71
C ARG A 185 4.41 -22.09 5.49
N LYS A 186 4.13 -22.71 4.34
CA LYS A 186 4.69 -24.03 3.98
C LYS A 186 6.22 -23.97 3.88
N LYS A 187 6.79 -22.91 3.30
CA LYS A 187 8.24 -22.73 3.18
C LYS A 187 8.94 -22.63 4.54
N TYR A 188 8.33 -21.95 5.52
CA TYR A 188 8.87 -21.85 6.88
C TYR A 188 8.58 -23.11 7.72
N ALA A 189 7.45 -23.79 7.52
CA ALA A 189 7.13 -25.06 8.19
C ALA A 189 8.13 -26.18 7.80
N VAL A 190 8.57 -26.23 6.53
CA VAL A 190 9.61 -27.19 6.08
C VAL A 190 10.98 -26.89 6.72
N ILE A 191 11.24 -25.65 7.15
CA ILE A 191 12.45 -25.28 7.90
C ILE A 191 12.30 -25.60 9.39
N GLU A 192 11.06 -25.61 9.91
CA GLU A 192 10.74 -25.92 11.32
C GLU A 192 10.86 -27.41 11.66
N ASP A 193 10.64 -28.32 10.71
CA ASP A 193 10.95 -29.74 10.88
C ASP A 193 12.46 -30.02 11.09
N LEU A 194 13.31 -28.99 10.96
CA LEU A 194 14.75 -29.02 11.26
C LEU A 194 15.14 -28.17 12.48
N SER A 195 14.22 -27.51 13.19
CA SER A 195 14.52 -26.78 14.43
C SER A 195 13.33 -26.65 15.39
N ASP A 196 13.55 -27.06 16.64
CA ASP A 196 12.62 -27.06 17.78
C ASP A 196 11.66 -25.83 17.88
N GLY A 197 10.37 -26.06 17.60
CA GLY A 197 9.22 -25.71 18.46
C GLY A 197 8.88 -24.26 18.85
N SER A 198 9.48 -23.20 18.31
CA SER A 198 9.23 -21.82 18.82
C SER A 198 8.98 -20.71 17.76
N SER A 199 8.38 -21.05 16.62
CA SER A 199 8.73 -20.36 15.38
C SER A 199 7.72 -19.35 14.80
N LEU A 200 6.51 -19.20 15.37
CA LEU A 200 5.62 -18.05 15.07
C LEU A 200 6.23 -16.69 15.50
N GLN A 201 7.28 -16.70 16.32
CA GLN A 201 8.03 -15.50 16.73
C GLN A 201 9.15 -15.11 15.75
N LYS A 202 9.47 -15.95 14.75
CA LYS A 202 10.56 -15.70 13.79
C LYS A 202 10.12 -14.98 12.51
N LEU A 203 8.81 -14.82 12.29
CA LEU A 203 8.29 -14.05 11.17
C LEU A 203 8.48 -12.54 11.43
N PRO A 204 8.83 -11.74 10.40
CA PRO A 204 8.83 -10.28 10.50
C PRO A 204 7.51 -9.80 11.10
N LYS A 205 7.57 -8.87 12.07
CA LYS A 205 6.40 -8.46 12.86
C LYS A 205 5.21 -8.04 11.98
N ASN A 206 5.48 -7.29 10.91
CA ASN A 206 4.49 -6.90 9.89
C ASN A 206 3.82 -8.10 9.20
N TYR A 207 4.56 -9.17 8.92
CA TYR A 207 4.04 -10.40 8.32
C TYR A 207 3.18 -11.19 9.31
N ARG A 208 3.63 -11.28 10.57
CA ARG A 208 2.93 -11.98 11.65
C ARG A 208 1.57 -11.34 11.93
N ASP A 209 1.53 -10.01 12.06
CA ASP A 209 0.31 -9.27 12.37
C ASP A 209 -0.74 -9.42 11.25
N ARG A 210 -0.30 -9.48 9.98
CA ARG A 210 -1.21 -9.70 8.83
C ARG A 210 -1.67 -11.13 8.63
N CYS A 211 -0.83 -12.12 8.90
CA CYS A 211 -1.25 -13.52 8.84
C CYS A 211 -2.35 -13.87 9.83
N LEU A 212 -2.42 -13.16 10.96
CA LEU A 212 -3.45 -13.34 11.98
C LEU A 212 -4.81 -12.76 11.54
N LEU A 213 -4.81 -11.68 10.75
CA LEU A 213 -6.04 -11.03 10.25
C LEU A 213 -6.75 -11.83 9.14
N VAL A 214 -6.02 -12.68 8.41
CA VAL A 214 -6.57 -13.49 7.30
C VAL A 214 -7.13 -14.84 7.79
N ALA A 215 -6.86 -15.22 9.04
CA ALA A 215 -7.21 -16.53 9.60
C ALA A 215 -8.47 -16.53 10.50
N GLY A 216 -9.15 -15.39 10.65
CA GLY A 216 -10.43 -15.24 11.36
C GLY A 216 -11.56 -14.92 10.39
#